data_AF-A0A365HDB4-F1
#
_entry.id   AF-A0A365HDB4-F1
#
_cell.length_a   1.000
_cell.length_b   1.000
_cell.length_c   1.000
_cell.angle_alpha   90.00
_cell.angle_beta   90.00
_cell.angle_gamma   90.00
#
_symmetry.space_group_name_H-M   'P 1'
#
loop_
_entity.id
_entity.type
_entity.pdbx_description
1 polymer ?
#
loop_
_entity_poly.entity_id
_entity_poly.type
_entity_poly.pdbx_seq_one_letter_code
_entity_poly.pdbx_strand_id
1 'polypeptide(L)' 'MSGSPSSGKAAAALLGFLVGGAAGFLLTEAVAVFFAFALDRVLDVEHNGALLAVFAGVPVLCAVLGAAIGAYRAGRRPPT' A
#
# COMPACT_ATOMS: atom_id res chain seq x y z
N MET A 1 22.14 -20.60 5.95
CA MET A 1 21.66 -20.26 4.60
C MET A 1 21.57 -18.73 4.50
N SER A 2 22.62 -18.05 4.03
CA SER A 2 22.56 -16.59 3.78
C SER A 2 22.51 -16.34 2.27
N GLY A 3 21.32 -16.44 1.70
CA GLY A 3 21.07 -15.92 0.35
C GLY A 3 20.76 -14.43 0.49
N SER A 4 21.71 -13.56 0.14
CA SER A 4 21.38 -12.15 -0.06
C SER A 4 20.31 -12.06 -1.16
N PRO A 5 19.23 -11.28 -0.99
CA PRO A 5 18.29 -11.08 -2.08
C PRO A 5 19.06 -10.51 -3.28
N SER A 6 18.87 -11.09 -4.47
CA SER A 6 19.44 -10.49 -5.68
C SER A 6 18.96 -9.04 -5.78
N SER A 7 19.87 -8.12 -6.11
CA SER A 7 19.58 -6.67 -6.12
C SER A 7 18.28 -6.31 -6.86
N GLY A 8 17.98 -7.02 -7.96
CA GLY A 8 16.74 -6.84 -8.72
C GLY A 8 15.46 -7.25 -7.98
N LYS A 9 15.51 -8.26 -7.09
CA LYS A 9 14.35 -8.65 -6.27
C LYS A 9 14.07 -7.63 -5.17
N ALA A 10 15.11 -7.08 -4.55
CA ALA A 10 14.99 -6.01 -3.57
C ALA A 10 14.41 -4.73 -4.20
N ALA A 11 14.92 -4.32 -5.36
CA ALA A 11 14.38 -3.18 -6.10
C ALA A 11 12.91 -3.38 -6.50
N ALA A 12 12.53 -4.57 -6.98
CA ALA A 12 11.14 -4.88 -7.32
C ALA A 12 10.21 -4.87 -6.10
N ALA A 13 10.68 -5.33 -4.94
CA ALA A 13 9.93 -5.27 -3.69
C ALA A 13 9.72 -3.82 -3.23
N LEU A 14 10.75 -2.96 -3.32
CA LEU A 14 10.65 -1.54 -2.97
C LEU A 14 9.71 -0.78 -3.91
N LEU A 15 9.78 -1.04 -5.22
CA LEU A 15 8.84 -0.47 -6.18
C LEU A 15 7.41 -0.92 -5.89
N GLY A 16 7.22 -2.22 -5.61
CA GLY A 16 5.93 -2.76 -5.21
C GLY A 16 5.39 -2.12 -3.93
N PHE A 17 6.24 -1.93 -2.93
CA PHE A 17 5.90 -1.24 -1.68
C PHE A 17 5.42 0.19 -1.95
N LEU A 18 6.18 0.95 -2.72
CA LEU A 18 5.89 2.35 -3.00
C LEU A 18 4.60 2.51 -3.80
N VAL A 19 4.44 1.73 -4.88
CA VAL A 19 3.24 1.76 -5.72
C VAL A 19 2.02 1.28 -4.94
N GLY A 20 2.15 0.22 -4.14
CA GLY A 20 1.09 -0.28 -3.27
C GLY A 20 0.66 0.75 -2.23
N GLY A 21 1.62 1.38 -1.53
CA GLY A 21 1.34 2.41 -0.54
C GLY A 21 0.69 3.65 -1.15
N ALA A 22 1.18 4.12 -2.29
CA ALA A 22 0.58 5.25 -3.01
C ALA A 22 -0.85 4.95 -3.47
N ALA A 23 -1.12 3.75 -3.98
CA ALA A 23 -2.46 3.33 -4.36
C ALA A 23 -3.41 3.25 -3.15
N GLY A 24 -2.95 2.70 -2.03
CA GLY A 24 -3.73 2.63 -0.79
C GLY A 24 -4.01 4.02 -0.20
N PHE A 25 -3.05 4.94 -0.28
CA PHE A 25 -3.24 6.34 0.13
C PHE A 25 -4.26 7.06 -0.76
N LEU A 26 -4.12 6.96 -2.09
CA LEU A 26 -5.09 7.55 -3.03
C LEU A 26 -6.51 7.02 -2.81
N LEU A 27 -6.65 5.71 -2.54
CA LEU A 27 -7.94 5.11 -2.23
C LEU A 27 -8.54 5.69 -0.95
N THR A 28 -7.72 5.85 0.09
CA THR A 28 -8.12 6.38 1.39
C THR A 28 -8.57 7.85 1.27
N GLU A 29 -7.81 8.67 0.54
CA GLU A 29 -8.18 10.06 0.22
C GLU A 29 -9.45 10.14 -0.64
N ALA A 30 -9.59 9.29 -1.66
CA ALA A 30 -10.79 9.25 -2.50
C ALA A 30 -12.05 8.94 -1.69
N VAL A 31 -11.95 8.04 -0.70
CA VAL A 31 -13.05 7.75 0.23
C VAL A 31 -13.36 8.96 1.10
N ALA A 32 -12.35 9.63 1.68
CA ALA A 32 -12.56 10.84 2.47
C ALA A 32 -13.27 11.94 1.67
N VAL A 33 -12.80 12.20 0.45
CA VAL A 33 -13.40 13.17 -0.48
C VAL A 33 -14.84 12.77 -0.83
N PHE A 34 -15.10 11.48 -1.10
CA PHE A 34 -16.46 11.02 -1.38
C PHE A 34 -17.42 11.28 -0.21
N PHE A 35 -17.02 10.99 1.03
CA PHE A 35 -17.85 11.28 2.20
C PHE A 35 -18.07 12.78 2.40
N ALA A 36 -17.03 13.59 2.24
CA ALA A 36 -17.12 15.04 2.40
C ALA A 36 -18.04 15.68 1.35
N PHE A 37 -17.95 15.28 0.08
CA PHE A 37 -18.67 15.93 -1.01
C PHE A 37 -20.02 15.27 -1.35
N ALA A 38 -20.11 13.94 -1.36
CA ALA A 38 -21.33 13.24 -1.77
C ALA A 38 -22.32 13.03 -0.61
N LEU A 39 -21.81 12.92 0.62
CA LEU A 39 -22.62 12.68 1.82
C LEU A 39 -22.68 13.88 2.77
N ASP A 40 -22.01 14.98 2.44
CA ASP A 40 -21.87 16.19 3.28
C ASP A 40 -21.44 15.85 4.72
N ARG A 41 -20.64 14.77 4.86
CA ARG A 41 -20.15 14.28 6.15
C ARG A 41 -18.63 14.22 6.13
N VAL A 42 -18.02 15.03 7.00
CA VAL A 42 -16.61 14.91 7.29
C VAL A 42 -16.40 13.67 8.16
N LEU A 43 -15.53 12.77 7.73
CA LEU A 43 -15.11 11.62 8.54
C LEU A 43 -14.23 12.14 9.68
N ASP A 44 -14.69 11.97 10.92
CA ASP A 44 -13.94 12.38 12.12
C ASP A 44 -12.84 11.37 12.44
N VAL A 45 -11.76 11.41 11.67
CA VAL A 45 -10.59 10.55 11.86
C VAL A 45 -9.83 10.92 13.14
N GLU A 46 -9.94 12.17 13.61
CA GLU A 46 -9.20 12.65 14.78
C GLU A 46 -9.76 12.14 16.11
N HIS A 47 -11.09 12.04 16.25
CA HIS A 47 -11.72 11.57 17.49
C HIS A 47 -12.24 10.13 17.41
N ASN A 48 -12.17 9.50 16.24
CA ASN A 48 -12.52 8.09 16.06
C ASN A 48 -11.27 7.24 15.77
N GLY A 49 -10.68 6.70 16.83
CA GLY A 49 -9.48 5.86 16.73
C GLY A 49 -9.62 4.63 15.82
N ALA A 50 -10.83 4.09 15.64
CA ALA A 50 -11.07 3.00 14.70
C ALA A 50 -10.96 3.48 13.24
N LEU A 51 -11.49 4.67 12.94
CA LEU A 51 -11.38 5.26 11.61
C LEU A 51 -9.94 5.62 11.28
N LEU A 52 -9.21 6.17 12.26
CA LEU A 52 -7.78 6.44 12.16
C LEU A 52 -6.98 5.17 11.87
N ALA A 53 -7.28 4.08 12.57
CA ALA A 53 -6.64 2.79 12.34
C ALA A 53 -6.90 2.25 10.92
N VAL A 54 -8.10 2.45 10.37
CA VAL A 54 -8.39 2.05 8.97
C VAL A 54 -7.65 2.94 7.98
N PHE A 55 -7.72 4.26 8.15
CA PHE A 55 -7.06 5.23 7.27
C PHE A 55 -5.53 5.06 7.24
N ALA A 56 -4.92 4.75 8.38
CA ALA A 56 -3.50 4.42 8.45
C ALA A 56 -3.21 2.97 7.99
N GLY A 57 -4.12 2.03 8.25
CA GLY A 57 -3.93 0.61 7.98
C GLY A 57 -4.02 0.26 6.50
N VAL A 58 -4.94 0.86 5.75
CA VAL A 58 -5.14 0.55 4.32
C VAL A 58 -3.88 0.84 3.47
N PRO A 59 -3.23 2.01 3.56
CA PRO A 59 -1.98 2.27 2.84
C PRO A 59 -0.88 1.27 3.21
N VAL A 60 -0.74 0.93 4.49
CA VAL A 60 0.27 -0.02 4.96
C VAL A 60 0.01 -1.42 4.40
N LEU A 61 -1.24 -1.90 4.46
CA LEU A 61 -1.62 -3.20 3.89
C LEU A 61 -1.37 -3.24 2.37
N CYS A 62 -1.77 -2.20 1.64
CA CYS A 62 -1.53 -2.11 0.21
C CYS A 62 -0.03 -2.08 -0.11
N ALA A 63 0.79 -1.39 0.69
CA ALA A 63 2.24 -1.37 0.53
C ALA A 63 2.87 -2.75 0.74
N VAL A 64 2.48 -3.47 1.81
CA VAL A 64 2.96 -4.82 2.08
C VAL A 64 2.56 -5.79 0.97
N LEU A 65 1.31 -5.74 0.50
CA LEU A 65 0.85 -6.56 -0.62
C LEU A 65 1.60 -6.23 -1.91
N GLY A 66 1.78 -4.95 -2.22
CA GLY A 66 2.54 -4.51 -3.38
C GLY A 66 3.99 -4.99 -3.35
N ALA A 67 4.64 -4.90 -2.19
CA ALA A 67 6.00 -5.40 -1.99
C ALA A 67 6.10 -6.91 -2.20
N ALA A 68 5.16 -7.67 -1.62
CA ALA A 68 5.08 -9.12 -1.77
C ALA A 68 4.88 -9.53 -3.23
N ILE A 69 3.96 -8.85 -3.95
CA ILE A 69 3.71 -9.09 -5.37
C ILE A 69 4.95 -8.76 -6.22
N GLY A 70 5.62 -7.64 -5.93
CA GLY A 70 6.86 -7.23 -6.62
C GLY A 70 7.99 -8.25 -6.44
N ALA A 71 8.25 -8.67 -5.20
CA ALA A 71 9.24 -9.68 -4.88
C ALA A 71 8.93 -11.05 -5.51
N TYR A 72 7.65 -11.44 -5.50
CA TYR A 72 7.17 -12.70 -6.08
C TYR A 72 7.33 -12.73 -7.60
N ARG A 73 6.94 -11.65 -8.29
CA ARG A 73 7.09 -11.53 -9.74
C ARG A 73 8.55 -11.51 -10.17
N ALA A 74 9.42 -10.83 -9.42
CA ALA A 74 10.86 -10.82 -9.71
C ALA A 74 11.50 -12.21 -9.56
N GLY A 75 11.07 -13.01 -8.58
CA GLY A 75 11.54 -14.39 -8.40
C GLY A 75 11.04 -15.39 -9.46
N ARG A 76 10.04 -15.01 -10.26
CA ARG A 76 9.46 -15.83 -11.34
C ARG A 76 9.97 -15.47 -12.74
N ARG A 77 10.83 -14.46 -12.89
CA ARG A 77 11.42 -14.14 -14.20
C ARG A 77 12.46 -15.22 -14.55
N PRO A 78 12.31 -15.94 -15.68
CA PRO A 78 13.34 -16.85 -16.16
C PRO A 78 14.63 -16.07 -16.53
N PRO A 79 15.82 -16.65 -16.38
CA PRO A 79 17.05 -16.04 -16.88
C PRO A 79 16.96 -15.93 -18.40
N THR A 80 17.02 -14.70 -18.90
CA THR A 80 17.15 -14.37 -20.33
C THR A 80 18.59 -14.49 -20.78
#